data_AF-A0A9N7N959-F1
#
_entry.id   AF-A0A9N7N959-F1
#
_cell.length_a   1.000
_cell.length_b   1.000
_cell.length_c   1.000
_cell.angle_alpha   90.00
_cell.angle_beta   90.00
_cell.angle_gamma   90.00
#
_symmetry.space_group_name_H-M   'P 1'
#
loop_
_entity.id
_entity.type
_entity.pdbx_description
1 polymer ?
#
loop_
_entity_poly.entity_id
_entity_poly.type
_entity_poly.pdbx_seq_one_letter_code
_entity_poly.pdbx_strand_id
1 'polypeptide(L)'
;MQVARGVQFSTVVDGELAALVRRNAVVVFTVGGCCMGHVVKQLLLGLGVGPAVVELEGHTKKIPSGSAIRNPNIQWVQQLFQDNRRSWNKELVESTFLPDEAKAILQMKDLDPHKPDSLRWVGDSKGKFIVADTYKSLIDIKWKQLDIPSSSTIHKEIKETRQRTWSLKIKRKIRHFIWRGLNNILPVLVNLNSRGSRLDHICSLCGEAEESQEHMFFLCRRAQHIWKLAPISWEGLHSETDSFKHWWIKLCSINKSKIVEDRVQLTCYLLWWMWKTRNLWVFQNVWRSEIDTVRLALAEWREFQSCSL
;
A
#
# COMPACT_ATOMS: atom_id res chain seq x y z
N MET A 1 18.98 -18.47 26.20
CA MET A 1 19.13 -18.26 24.76
C MET A 1 18.14 -17.16 24.35
N GLN A 2 18.57 -16.14 23.60
CA GLN A 2 17.72 -15.04 23.10
C GLN A 2 16.81 -15.58 21.97
N VAL A 3 15.82 -14.90 21.38
CA VAL A 3 15.38 -13.49 21.33
C VAL A 3 13.82 -13.55 21.34
N ALA A 4 13.00 -12.59 21.77
CA ALA A 4 13.17 -11.18 22.14
C ALA A 4 12.13 -10.75 23.21
N ARG A 5 12.06 -9.45 23.55
CA ARG A 5 10.91 -8.78 24.17
C ARG A 5 10.68 -7.43 23.49
N GLY A 6 9.49 -7.23 22.91
CA GLY A 6 9.06 -5.98 22.30
C GLY A 6 7.98 -5.29 23.14
N VAL A 7 8.16 -4.00 23.37
CA VAL A 7 7.32 -3.08 24.16
C VAL A 7 5.81 -3.28 23.97
N GLN A 8 5.07 -3.41 25.08
CA GLN A 8 3.60 -3.36 25.07
C GLN A 8 3.10 -1.92 24.96
N PHE A 9 2.29 -1.63 23.94
CA PHE A 9 1.49 -0.41 23.86
C PHE A 9 0.20 -0.55 24.68
N SER A 10 -0.37 0.60 25.10
CA SER A 10 -1.48 0.69 26.06
C SER A 10 -2.82 0.18 25.51
N THR A 11 -3.31 -0.91 26.09
CA THR A 11 -4.36 -1.80 25.55
C THR A 11 -5.80 -1.25 25.51
N VAL A 12 -6.08 -0.04 26.02
CA VAL A 12 -7.47 0.48 26.13
C VAL A 12 -7.89 1.31 24.92
N VAL A 13 -7.01 2.14 24.36
CA VAL A 13 -7.32 2.95 23.15
C VAL A 13 -7.21 2.11 21.86
N ASP A 14 -6.35 1.08 21.87
CA ASP A 14 -6.22 0.14 20.76
C ASP A 14 -7.50 -0.65 20.47
N GLY A 15 -8.38 -0.86 21.45
CA GLY A 15 -9.62 -1.64 21.26
C GLY A 15 -10.53 -1.03 20.20
N GLU A 16 -10.86 0.25 20.33
CA GLU A 16 -11.74 0.97 19.39
C GLU A 16 -11.03 1.27 18.07
N LEU A 17 -9.76 1.71 18.13
CA LEU A 17 -8.99 2.03 16.92
C LEU A 17 -8.72 0.78 16.07
N ALA A 18 -8.33 -0.34 16.68
CA ALA A 18 -8.18 -1.60 15.96
C ALA A 18 -9.52 -2.18 15.51
N ALA A 19 -10.62 -2.00 16.25
CA ALA A 19 -11.95 -2.37 15.76
C ALA A 19 -12.37 -1.55 14.53
N LEU A 20 -12.08 -0.25 14.53
CA LEU A 20 -12.35 0.66 13.41
C LEU A 20 -11.52 0.30 12.17
N VAL A 21 -10.21 0.06 12.34
CA VAL A 21 -9.31 -0.36 11.25
C VAL A 21 -9.61 -1.78 10.76
N ARG A 22 -10.10 -2.69 11.61
CA ARG A 22 -10.55 -4.03 11.21
C ARG A 22 -11.89 -4.05 10.46
N ARG A 23 -12.71 -3.00 10.59
CA ARG A 23 -14.06 -2.94 9.98
C ARG A 23 -14.11 -2.12 8.70
N ASN A 24 -13.13 -1.25 8.47
CA ASN A 24 -13.13 -0.29 7.36
C ASN A 24 -11.84 -0.42 6.55
N ALA A 25 -11.96 -0.70 5.25
CA ALA A 25 -10.80 -0.87 4.36
C ALA A 25 -9.92 0.39 4.22
N VAL A 26 -10.50 1.58 4.47
CA VAL A 26 -9.78 2.85 4.63
C VAL A 26 -10.44 3.67 5.73
N VAL A 27 -9.63 4.27 6.60
CA VAL A 27 -10.06 5.24 7.62
C VAL A 27 -9.35 6.57 7.35
N VAL A 28 -10.11 7.66 7.31
CA VAL A 28 -9.61 9.03 7.14
C VAL A 28 -9.82 9.79 8.44
N PHE A 29 -8.71 10.06 9.14
CA PHE A 29 -8.71 10.95 10.30
C PHE A 29 -8.61 12.40 9.79
N THR A 30 -9.52 13.26 10.22
CA THR A 30 -9.55 14.67 9.81
C THR A 30 -9.96 15.56 10.97
N VAL A 31 -9.67 16.85 10.90
CA VAL A 31 -10.17 17.83 11.88
C VAL A 31 -11.45 18.44 11.31
N GLY A 32 -12.46 18.69 12.14
CA GLY A 32 -13.71 19.33 11.72
C GLY A 32 -13.45 20.60 10.91
N GLY A 33 -14.08 20.71 9.74
CA GLY A 33 -13.89 21.84 8.81
C GLY A 33 -12.66 21.75 7.88
N CYS A 34 -11.87 20.68 7.91
CA CYS A 34 -10.68 20.55 7.04
C CYS A 34 -11.04 20.30 5.56
N CYS A 35 -10.76 21.27 4.69
CA CYS A 35 -10.96 21.16 3.24
C CYS A 35 -10.21 19.97 2.60
N MET A 36 -8.98 19.68 3.06
CA MET A 36 -8.21 18.51 2.60
C MET A 36 -8.87 17.19 3.00
N GLY A 37 -9.54 17.13 4.16
CA GLY A 37 -10.35 15.97 4.57
C GLY A 37 -11.50 15.70 3.60
N HIS A 38 -12.19 16.76 3.18
CA HIS A 38 -13.26 16.65 2.18
C HIS A 38 -12.72 16.17 0.82
N VAL A 39 -11.61 16.74 0.33
CA VAL A 39 -10.98 16.33 -0.93
C VAL A 39 -10.54 14.87 -0.90
N VAL A 40 -9.90 14.42 0.19
CA VAL A 40 -9.49 13.01 0.35
C VAL A 40 -10.69 12.07 0.41
N LYS A 41 -11.78 12.45 1.10
CA LYS A 41 -13.04 11.68 1.12
C LYS A 41 -13.62 11.52 -0.29
N GLN A 42 -13.74 12.62 -1.05
CA GLN A 42 -14.27 12.60 -2.42
C GLN A 42 -13.38 11.80 -3.38
N LEU A 43 -12.05 11.93 -3.27
CA LEU A 43 -11.10 11.17 -4.08
C LEU A 43 -11.23 9.65 -3.85
N LEU A 44 -11.34 9.22 -2.59
CA LEU A 44 -11.48 7.80 -2.26
C LEU A 44 -12.82 7.23 -2.73
N LEU A 45 -13.91 8.00 -2.60
CA LEU A 45 -15.22 7.65 -3.16
C LEU A 45 -15.17 7.53 -4.69
N GLY A 46 -14.52 8.48 -5.38
CA GLY A 46 -14.29 8.42 -6.84
C GLY A 46 -13.40 7.26 -7.30
N LEU A 47 -12.64 6.65 -6.39
CA LEU A 47 -11.85 5.43 -6.62
C LEU A 47 -12.61 4.14 -6.25
N GLY A 48 -13.89 4.23 -5.89
CA GLY A 48 -14.75 3.10 -5.53
C GLY A 48 -14.52 2.57 -4.12
N VAL A 49 -13.97 3.37 -3.21
CA VAL A 49 -13.70 3.01 -1.81
C VAL A 49 -14.56 3.88 -0.90
N GLY A 50 -15.28 3.27 0.05
CA GLY A 50 -16.00 4.00 1.10
C GLY A 50 -15.13 4.17 2.35
N PRO A 51 -14.49 5.33 2.58
CA PRO A 51 -13.71 5.55 3.79
C PRO A 51 -14.60 5.84 5.00
N ALA A 52 -14.28 5.26 6.15
CA ALA A 52 -14.78 5.76 7.42
C ALA A 52 -14.05 7.06 7.76
N VAL A 53 -14.79 8.13 8.06
CA VAL A 53 -14.21 9.41 8.46
C VAL A 53 -14.32 9.56 9.98
N VAL A 54 -13.21 9.82 10.64
CA VAL A 54 -13.17 10.16 12.07
C VAL A 54 -12.77 11.60 12.20
N GLU A 55 -13.65 12.40 12.78
CA GLU A 55 -13.32 13.78 13.16
C GLU A 55 -12.57 13.76 14.50
N LEU A 56 -11.34 14.27 14.47
CA LEU A 56 -10.51 14.49 15.63
C LEU A 56 -10.97 15.79 16.29
N GLU A 57 -11.80 15.68 17.32
CA GLU A 57 -12.00 16.79 18.24
C GLU A 57 -10.66 17.20 18.88
N GLY A 58 -10.51 18.51 19.15
CA GLY A 58 -9.26 19.14 19.60
C GLY A 58 -8.79 18.78 21.02
N HIS A 59 -9.12 17.59 21.52
CA HIS A 59 -8.75 17.09 22.83
C HIS A 59 -7.36 16.43 22.79
N THR A 60 -6.36 17.16 23.29
CA THR A 60 -5.00 16.66 23.55
C THR A 60 -4.99 15.61 24.67
N LYS A 61 -5.45 14.39 24.37
CA LYS A 61 -5.35 13.25 25.28
C LYS A 61 -3.89 13.03 25.64
N LYS A 62 -3.57 13.12 26.94
CA LYS A 62 -2.23 12.84 27.48
C LYS A 62 -1.81 11.43 27.05
N ILE A 63 -0.64 11.34 26.43
CA ILE A 63 -0.01 10.07 26.06
C ILE A 63 0.28 9.29 27.35
N PRO A 64 -0.08 7.99 27.46
CA PRO A 64 0.32 7.18 28.60
C PRO A 64 1.85 7.06 28.64
N SER A 65 2.48 7.55 29.72
CA SER A 65 3.93 7.53 29.89
C SER A 65 4.45 6.09 30.04
N GLY A 66 4.90 5.51 28.93
CA GLY A 66 5.52 4.19 28.90
C GLY A 66 6.99 4.22 29.29
N SER A 67 7.28 4.22 30.59
CA SER A 67 8.46 3.61 31.22
C SER A 67 8.24 3.61 32.74
N ALA A 68 8.34 2.44 33.38
CA ALA A 68 8.21 2.36 34.84
C ALA A 68 9.46 2.96 35.49
N ILE A 69 9.34 4.20 35.97
CA ILE A 69 10.38 4.91 36.71
C ILE A 69 10.80 4.04 37.91
N ARG A 70 12.09 3.66 37.99
CA ARG A 70 12.56 2.74 39.05
C ARG A 70 12.49 3.35 40.45
N ASN A 71 12.48 4.68 40.52
CA ASN A 71 12.35 5.45 41.75
C ASN A 71 10.95 6.10 41.83
N PRO A 72 10.01 5.55 42.64
CA PRO A 72 8.63 6.06 42.73
C PRO A 72 8.52 7.44 43.39
N ASN A 73 9.60 7.97 43.99
CA ASN A 73 9.61 9.26 44.68
C ASN A 73 9.86 10.45 43.73
N ILE A 74 10.09 10.20 42.44
CA ILE A 74 10.35 11.22 41.42
C ILE A 74 9.11 11.39 40.54
N GLN A 75 8.46 12.54 40.66
CA GLN A 75 7.24 12.89 39.92
C GLN A 75 7.49 13.96 38.85
N TRP A 76 8.51 14.80 39.03
CA TRP A 76 8.80 15.94 38.16
C TRP A 76 10.25 15.92 37.68
N VAL A 77 10.47 16.25 36.40
CA VAL A 77 11.81 16.34 35.81
C VAL A 77 12.70 17.35 36.56
N GLN A 78 12.11 18.38 37.19
CA GLN A 78 12.83 19.33 38.04
C GLN A 78 13.59 18.66 39.22
N GLN A 79 13.10 17.53 39.74
CA GLN A 79 13.73 16.78 40.82
C GLN A 79 14.99 16.02 40.37
N LEU A 80 15.26 15.94 39.07
CA LEU A 80 16.44 15.29 38.48
C LEU A 80 17.63 16.26 38.29
N PHE A 81 17.50 17.53 38.63
CA PHE A 81 18.57 18.52 38.53
C PHE A 81 19.38 18.60 39.82
N GLN A 82 20.64 19.05 39.72
CA GLN A 82 21.43 19.45 40.89
C GLN A 82 20.92 20.79 41.44
N ASP A 83 21.12 21.03 42.74
CA ASP A 83 20.61 22.22 43.45
C ASP A 83 21.08 23.56 42.88
N ASN A 84 22.14 23.57 42.06
CA ASN A 84 22.67 24.75 41.35
C ASN A 84 22.23 24.83 39.86
N ARG A 85 20.96 24.48 39.60
CA ARG A 85 20.14 24.69 38.38
C ARG A 85 20.88 24.99 37.06
N ARG A 86 21.26 23.92 36.36
CA ARG A 86 21.28 23.74 34.88
C ARG A 86 21.94 22.41 34.45
N SER A 87 22.47 21.64 35.39
CA SER A 87 23.01 20.29 35.22
C SER A 87 22.07 19.21 35.78
N TRP A 88 22.03 18.05 35.12
CA TRP A 88 21.43 16.83 35.66
C TRP A 88 22.19 16.35 36.90
N ASN A 89 21.47 15.83 37.89
CA ASN A 89 22.06 14.99 38.93
C ASN A 89 22.33 13.61 38.31
N LYS A 90 23.59 13.39 37.92
CA LYS A 90 24.02 12.18 37.20
C LYS A 90 23.68 10.89 37.95
N GLU A 91 23.98 10.84 39.25
CA GLU A 91 23.73 9.66 40.10
C GLU A 91 22.23 9.37 40.24
N LEU A 92 21.41 10.42 40.35
CA LEU A 92 19.96 10.28 40.42
C LEU A 92 19.34 9.82 39.09
N VAL A 93 19.87 10.30 37.95
CA VAL A 93 19.44 9.86 36.61
C VAL A 93 19.85 8.39 36.36
N GLU A 94 21.10 8.02 36.64
CA GLU A 94 21.62 6.66 36.43
C GLU A 94 20.97 5.61 37.37
N SER A 95 20.47 6.01 38.53
CA SER A 95 19.71 5.13 39.45
C SER A 95 18.21 5.03 39.13
N THR A 96 17.64 6.02 38.43
CA THR A 96 16.19 6.12 38.17
C THR A 96 15.77 5.50 36.85
N PHE A 97 16.61 5.59 35.82
CA PHE A 97 16.31 5.17 34.44
C PHE A 97 17.14 3.94 34.02
N LEU A 98 16.78 3.30 32.90
CA LEU A 98 17.63 2.27 32.31
C LEU A 98 18.95 2.87 31.78
N PRO A 99 20.06 2.11 31.66
CA PRO A 99 21.35 2.66 31.23
C PRO A 99 21.30 3.42 29.89
N ASP A 100 20.52 2.95 28.92
CA ASP A 100 20.35 3.61 27.62
C ASP A 100 19.52 4.90 27.71
N GLU A 101 18.47 4.90 28.55
CA GLU A 101 17.64 6.08 28.84
C GLU A 101 18.45 7.14 29.59
N ALA A 102 19.16 6.75 30.66
CA ALA A 102 20.04 7.62 31.44
C ALA A 102 21.12 8.26 30.56
N LYS A 103 21.76 7.48 29.68
CA LYS A 103 22.74 7.96 28.71
C LYS A 103 22.14 8.98 27.74
N ALA A 104 20.91 8.78 27.27
CA ALA A 104 20.22 9.72 26.40
C ALA A 104 19.84 11.03 27.13
N ILE A 105 19.34 10.93 28.37
CA ILE A 105 19.01 12.08 29.23
C ILE A 105 20.27 12.93 29.47
N LEU A 106 21.38 12.30 29.88
CA LEU A 106 22.65 12.98 30.15
C LEU A 106 23.28 13.66 28.92
N GLN A 107 22.86 13.32 27.70
CA GLN A 107 23.29 13.96 26.46
C GLN A 107 22.46 15.20 26.08
N MET A 108 21.34 15.47 26.78
CA MET A 108 20.54 16.66 26.55
C MET A 108 21.29 17.93 26.96
N LYS A 109 21.41 18.87 26.03
CA LYS A 109 21.99 20.21 26.24
C LYS A 109 20.89 21.26 26.32
N ASP A 110 21.24 22.45 26.84
CA ASP A 110 20.37 23.63 26.89
C ASP A 110 19.06 23.43 27.68
N LEU A 111 19.19 22.85 28.86
CA LEU A 111 18.10 22.63 29.81
C LEU A 111 17.79 23.92 30.56
N ASP A 112 16.75 24.65 30.11
CA ASP A 112 16.23 25.81 30.83
C ASP A 112 14.85 25.50 31.45
N PRO A 113 14.74 25.36 32.79
CA PRO A 113 13.47 25.11 33.47
C PRO A 113 12.41 26.21 33.30
N HIS A 114 12.80 27.40 32.83
CA HIS A 114 11.89 28.53 32.61
C HIS A 114 11.42 28.65 31.16
N LYS A 115 11.93 27.80 30.25
CA LYS A 115 11.48 27.74 28.86
C LYS A 115 10.21 26.87 28.78
N PRO A 116 9.13 27.34 28.13
CA PRO A 116 7.92 26.53 27.97
C PRO A 116 8.18 25.32 27.08
N ASP A 117 7.51 24.20 27.38
CA ASP A 117 7.58 22.98 26.59
C ASP A 117 7.23 23.24 25.12
N SER A 118 8.02 22.67 24.21
CA SER A 118 7.81 22.80 22.76
C SER A 118 7.82 21.44 22.09
N LEU A 119 6.77 21.15 21.32
CA LEU A 119 6.70 19.94 20.51
C LEU A 119 7.79 19.99 19.43
N ARG A 120 8.72 19.03 19.48
CA ARG A 120 9.81 18.90 18.52
C ARG A 120 9.68 17.61 17.73
N TRP A 121 9.70 17.69 16.41
CA TRP A 121 9.71 16.52 15.54
C TRP A 121 11.10 15.87 15.54
N VAL A 122 11.17 14.58 15.85
CA VAL A 122 12.44 13.82 15.91
C VAL A 122 13.04 13.59 14.52
N GLY A 123 12.21 13.55 13.48
CA GLY A 123 12.64 13.29 12.10
C GLY A 123 13.22 14.49 11.34
N ASP A 124 13.32 15.68 11.95
CA ASP A 124 13.96 16.86 11.38
C ASP A 124 14.99 17.44 12.38
N SER A 125 16.18 17.77 11.89
CA SER A 125 17.23 18.39 12.72
C SER A 125 16.81 19.75 13.28
N LYS A 126 15.99 20.51 12.52
CA LYS A 126 15.40 21.78 12.97
C LYS A 126 14.13 21.58 13.82
N GLY A 127 13.69 20.33 14.02
CA GLY A 127 12.59 19.97 14.91
C GLY A 127 11.19 20.32 14.39
N LYS A 128 11.04 20.73 13.13
CA LYS A 128 9.74 21.13 12.57
C LYS A 128 9.03 19.93 11.95
N PHE A 129 7.75 19.78 12.26
CA PHE A 129 6.90 18.79 11.61
C PHE A 129 6.45 19.29 10.24
N ILE A 130 6.85 18.61 9.18
CA ILE A 130 6.39 18.86 7.81
C ILE A 130 5.85 17.53 7.26
N VAL A 131 4.60 17.55 6.78
CA VAL A 131 3.91 16.35 6.27
C VAL A 131 4.65 15.75 5.06
N ALA A 132 5.16 16.60 4.16
CA ALA A 132 5.90 16.17 2.98
C ALA A 132 7.19 15.42 3.34
N ASP A 133 8.01 15.98 4.24
CA ASP A 133 9.26 15.35 4.68
C ASP A 133 9.00 14.09 5.51
N THR A 134 7.97 14.10 6.38
CA THR A 134 7.57 12.91 7.14
C THR A 134 7.10 11.79 6.23
N TYR A 135 6.23 12.10 5.26
CA TYR A 135 5.78 11.13 4.26
C TYR A 135 6.96 10.60 3.45
N LYS A 136 7.86 11.47 2.99
CA LYS A 136 9.09 11.08 2.30
C LYS A 136 9.95 10.15 3.15
N SER A 137 10.21 10.45 4.42
CA SER A 137 11.00 9.60 5.32
C SER A 137 10.35 8.23 5.57
N LEU A 138 9.04 8.18 5.82
CA LEU A 138 8.30 6.92 6.00
C LEU A 138 8.31 6.07 4.72
N ILE A 139 8.16 6.74 3.56
CA ILE A 139 8.19 6.10 2.25
C ILE A 139 9.61 5.64 1.90
N ASP A 140 10.66 6.39 2.24
CA ASP A 140 12.06 5.98 2.05
C ASP A 140 12.43 4.79 2.95
N ILE A 141 11.92 4.71 4.19
CA ILE A 141 12.06 3.52 5.04
C ILE A 141 11.37 2.32 4.39
N LYS A 142 10.14 2.50 3.92
CA LYS A 142 9.39 1.45 3.22
C LYS A 142 10.07 1.01 1.92
N TRP A 143 10.62 1.93 1.13
CA TRP A 143 11.40 1.60 -0.05
C TRP A 143 12.69 0.88 0.32
N LYS A 144 13.44 1.31 1.35
CA LYS A 144 14.65 0.61 1.82
C LYS A 144 14.38 -0.80 2.36
N GLN A 145 13.18 -1.06 2.89
CA GLN A 145 12.74 -2.40 3.27
C GLN A 145 12.29 -3.27 2.08
N LEU A 146 11.93 -2.65 0.96
CA LEU A 146 11.55 -3.32 -0.30
C LEU A 146 12.70 -3.39 -1.32
N ASP A 147 13.72 -2.54 -1.18
CA ASP A 147 14.98 -2.55 -1.91
C ASP A 147 15.85 -3.69 -1.37
N ILE A 148 15.58 -4.89 -1.87
CA ILE A 148 16.47 -6.03 -1.71
C ILE A 148 17.80 -5.67 -2.41
N PRO A 149 18.93 -5.57 -1.68
CA PRO A 149 20.21 -5.24 -2.29
C PRO A 149 20.74 -6.48 -3.01
N SER A 150 20.48 -6.63 -4.32
CA SER A 150 20.93 -7.83 -5.05
C SER A 150 21.15 -7.63 -6.54
N SER A 151 22.41 -7.82 -6.94
CA SER A 151 22.87 -8.04 -8.31
C SER A 151 22.41 -9.41 -8.86
N SER A 152 21.10 -9.66 -8.85
CA SER A 152 20.48 -10.91 -9.29
C SER A 152 19.79 -10.77 -10.65
N THR A 153 19.73 -11.86 -11.41
CA THR A 153 19.03 -11.95 -12.70
C THR A 153 17.57 -11.47 -12.60
N ILE A 154 16.91 -11.76 -11.48
CA ILE A 154 15.52 -11.37 -11.19
C ILE A 154 15.33 -9.85 -11.21
N HIS A 155 16.25 -9.06 -10.64
CA HIS A 155 16.15 -7.60 -10.67
C HIS A 155 16.30 -7.04 -12.10
N LYS A 156 17.15 -7.67 -12.92
CA LYS A 156 17.31 -7.31 -14.34
C LYS A 156 16.02 -7.61 -15.12
N GLU A 157 15.47 -8.82 -14.98
CA GLU A 157 14.22 -9.22 -15.62
C GLU A 157 13.03 -8.32 -15.23
N ILE A 158 12.89 -7.97 -13.95
CA ILE A 158 11.85 -7.05 -13.47
C ILE A 158 12.03 -5.65 -14.08
N LYS A 159 13.28 -5.15 -14.15
CA LYS A 159 13.59 -3.85 -14.76
C LYS A 159 13.28 -3.82 -16.26
N GLU A 160 13.69 -4.85 -17.00
CA GLU A 160 13.44 -4.99 -18.43
C GLU A 160 11.94 -5.19 -18.74
N THR A 161 11.25 -6.01 -17.95
CA THR A 161 9.78 -6.19 -18.02
C THR A 161 9.06 -4.87 -17.78
N ARG A 162 9.46 -4.09 -16.77
CA ARG A 162 8.92 -2.75 -16.52
C ARG A 162 9.18 -1.85 -17.73
N GLN A 163 10.41 -1.76 -18.22
CA GLN A 163 10.75 -0.94 -19.40
C GLN A 163 9.91 -1.31 -20.62
N ARG A 164 9.80 -2.61 -20.97
CA ARG A 164 8.97 -3.09 -22.09
C ARG A 164 7.50 -2.71 -21.91
N THR A 165 6.94 -2.92 -20.71
CA THR A 165 5.56 -2.56 -20.37
C THR A 165 5.29 -1.07 -20.57
N TRP A 166 6.26 -0.20 -20.23
CA TRP A 166 6.13 1.24 -20.45
C TRP A 166 6.32 1.68 -21.92
N SER A 167 7.06 0.92 -22.73
CA SER A 167 7.22 1.18 -24.17
C SER A 167 6.08 0.68 -25.05
N LEU A 168 5.16 -0.17 -24.55
CA LEU A 168 4.04 -0.71 -25.34
C LEU A 168 3.16 0.40 -25.93
N LYS A 169 2.85 0.29 -27.22
CA LYS A 169 1.91 1.17 -27.94
C LYS A 169 0.46 0.81 -27.58
N ILE A 170 0.00 1.28 -26.42
CA ILE A 170 -1.37 1.07 -25.90
C ILE A 170 -1.90 2.36 -25.24
N LYS A 171 -3.23 2.49 -25.12
CA LYS A 171 -3.86 3.61 -24.39
C LYS A 171 -3.29 3.74 -22.97
N ARG A 172 -2.93 4.96 -22.54
CA ARG A 172 -2.27 5.24 -21.23
C ARG A 172 -2.99 4.60 -20.03
N LYS A 173 -4.33 4.61 -20.03
CA LYS A 173 -5.17 3.98 -19.00
C LYS A 173 -4.88 2.47 -18.84
N ILE A 174 -4.67 1.77 -19.96
CA ILE A 174 -4.42 0.31 -19.99
C ILE A 174 -3.00 0.02 -19.52
N ARG A 175 -2.02 0.83 -19.94
CA ARG A 175 -0.63 0.74 -19.44
C ARG A 175 -0.57 0.87 -17.91
N HIS A 176 -1.30 1.82 -17.35
CA HIS A 176 -1.39 1.99 -15.89
C HIS A 176 -2.12 0.81 -15.21
N PHE A 177 -3.17 0.27 -15.83
CA PHE A 177 -3.84 -0.94 -15.36
C PHE A 177 -2.92 -2.18 -15.31
N ILE A 178 -2.14 -2.44 -16.37
CA ILE A 178 -1.14 -3.53 -16.37
C ILE A 178 -0.11 -3.31 -15.26
N TRP A 179 0.39 -2.08 -15.08
CA TRP A 179 1.27 -1.75 -13.96
C TRP A 179 0.62 -2.03 -12.58
N ARG A 180 -0.68 -1.73 -12.39
CA ARG A 180 -1.39 -2.10 -11.16
C ARG A 180 -1.47 -3.61 -10.95
N GLY A 181 -1.68 -4.39 -12.01
CA GLY A 181 -1.67 -5.85 -11.96
C GLY A 181 -0.31 -6.44 -11.54
N LEU A 182 0.79 -5.89 -12.09
CA LEU A 182 2.15 -6.29 -11.74
C LEU A 182 2.56 -6.01 -10.29
N ASN A 183 1.86 -5.11 -9.61
CA ASN A 183 2.06 -4.80 -8.20
C ASN A 183 0.97 -5.40 -7.29
N ASN A 184 0.08 -6.24 -7.84
CA ASN A 184 -1.08 -6.82 -7.16
C ASN A 184 -1.97 -5.76 -6.45
N ILE A 185 -2.27 -4.65 -7.15
CA ILE A 185 -3.09 -3.52 -6.66
C ILE A 185 -4.46 -3.46 -7.40
N LEU A 186 -4.86 -4.53 -8.09
CA LEU A 186 -6.22 -4.65 -8.62
C LEU A 186 -7.18 -5.06 -7.48
N PRO A 187 -8.34 -4.39 -7.33
CA PRO A 187 -9.31 -4.69 -6.28
C PRO A 187 -10.17 -5.92 -6.62
N VAL A 188 -9.51 -7.08 -6.70
CA VAL A 188 -10.16 -8.40 -6.67
C VAL A 188 -10.48 -8.79 -5.21
N LEU A 189 -11.45 -9.67 -4.99
CA LEU A 189 -11.98 -9.97 -3.65
C LEU A 189 -10.89 -10.44 -2.66
N VAL A 190 -9.94 -11.29 -3.09
CA VAL A 190 -8.81 -11.73 -2.24
C VAL A 190 -7.92 -10.55 -1.79
N ASN A 191 -7.69 -9.57 -2.68
CA ASN A 191 -6.92 -8.36 -2.38
C ASN A 191 -7.69 -7.34 -1.51
N LEU A 192 -9.02 -7.43 -1.46
CA LEU A 192 -9.87 -6.62 -0.60
C LEU A 192 -10.00 -7.23 0.80
N ASN A 193 -10.13 -8.56 0.88
CA ASN A 193 -10.24 -9.29 2.15
C ASN A 193 -8.92 -9.27 2.94
N SER A 194 -7.78 -9.41 2.28
CA SER A 194 -6.45 -9.19 2.90
C SER A 194 -6.25 -7.77 3.47
N ARG A 195 -7.11 -6.81 3.12
CA ARG A 195 -7.14 -5.43 3.66
C ARG A 195 -8.26 -5.20 4.68
N GLY A 196 -8.82 -6.27 5.25
CA GLY A 196 -9.84 -6.21 6.31
C GLY A 196 -11.29 -6.12 5.82
N SER A 197 -11.53 -6.21 4.51
CA SER A 197 -12.90 -6.38 4.00
C SER A 197 -13.43 -7.76 4.42
N ARG A 198 -14.71 -7.84 4.80
CA ARG A 198 -15.38 -9.12 5.11
C ARG A 198 -16.35 -9.50 4.01
N LEU A 199 -15.83 -9.59 2.78
CA LEU A 199 -16.63 -9.97 1.62
C LEU A 199 -16.60 -11.50 1.44
N ASP A 200 -17.67 -12.04 0.87
CA ASP A 200 -17.55 -13.33 0.19
C ASP A 200 -16.45 -13.19 -0.87
N HIS A 201 -15.54 -14.17 -0.90
CA HIS A 201 -14.35 -14.18 -1.73
C HIS A 201 -14.58 -14.98 -3.01
N ILE A 202 -15.70 -15.71 -3.14
CA ILE A 202 -16.05 -16.47 -4.33
C ILE A 202 -16.28 -15.53 -5.54
N CYS A 203 -15.69 -15.92 -6.67
CA CYS A 203 -15.75 -15.22 -7.94
C CYS A 203 -17.20 -15.07 -8.42
N SER A 204 -17.72 -13.85 -8.39
CA SER A 204 -19.11 -13.53 -8.77
C SER A 204 -19.44 -13.79 -10.25
N LEU A 205 -18.46 -14.19 -11.06
CA LEU A 205 -18.60 -14.51 -12.47
C LEU A 205 -18.79 -15.99 -12.77
N CYS A 206 -18.26 -16.90 -11.95
CA CYS A 206 -18.42 -18.36 -12.14
C CYS A 206 -18.97 -19.10 -10.93
N GLY A 207 -18.80 -18.58 -9.71
CA GLY A 207 -19.23 -19.24 -8.47
C GLY A 207 -18.37 -20.43 -8.02
N GLU A 208 -17.23 -20.69 -8.67
CA GLU A 208 -16.49 -21.96 -8.51
C GLU A 208 -15.29 -21.89 -7.55
N ALA A 209 -14.65 -20.72 -7.42
CA ALA A 209 -13.42 -20.54 -6.63
C ALA A 209 -13.24 -19.07 -6.22
N GLU A 210 -12.23 -18.78 -5.41
CA GLU A 210 -11.90 -17.44 -4.94
C GLU A 210 -11.48 -16.50 -6.09
N GLU A 211 -11.90 -15.23 -6.00
CA GLU A 211 -11.50 -14.19 -6.96
C GLU A 211 -10.10 -13.64 -6.62
N SER A 212 -9.09 -14.40 -7.03
CA SER A 212 -7.72 -13.91 -7.18
C SER A 212 -7.50 -13.25 -8.56
N GLN A 213 -6.36 -12.58 -8.72
CA GLN A 213 -5.99 -11.97 -10.00
C GLN A 213 -5.77 -13.04 -11.09
N GLU A 214 -5.14 -14.15 -10.70
CA GLU A 214 -4.87 -15.35 -11.48
C GLU A 214 -6.17 -16.07 -11.86
N HIS A 215 -7.12 -16.19 -10.92
CA HIS A 215 -8.42 -16.76 -11.22
C HIS A 215 -9.19 -15.91 -12.23
N MET A 216 -9.29 -14.60 -11.99
CA MET A 216 -9.99 -13.66 -12.86
C MET A 216 -9.40 -13.61 -14.29
N PHE A 217 -8.08 -13.72 -14.44
CA PHE A 217 -7.42 -13.65 -15.76
C PHE A 217 -7.20 -14.99 -16.45
N PHE A 218 -7.10 -16.12 -15.75
CA PHE A 218 -6.71 -17.39 -16.35
C PHE A 218 -7.58 -18.59 -15.94
N LEU A 219 -7.86 -18.75 -14.64
CA LEU A 219 -8.47 -20.00 -14.13
C LEU A 219 -10.01 -20.01 -14.19
N CYS A 220 -10.65 -18.84 -14.19
CA CYS A 220 -12.10 -18.72 -14.31
C CYS A 220 -12.58 -19.32 -15.65
N ARG A 221 -13.63 -20.14 -15.62
CA ARG A 221 -14.25 -20.73 -16.82
C ARG A 221 -14.54 -19.69 -17.92
N ARG A 222 -15.00 -18.49 -17.53
CA ARG A 222 -15.24 -17.36 -18.44
C ARG A 222 -13.95 -16.81 -19.05
N ALA A 223 -12.88 -16.70 -18.25
CA ALA A 223 -11.57 -16.27 -18.73
C ALA A 223 -11.00 -17.26 -19.75
N GLN A 224 -11.07 -18.56 -19.47
CA GLN A 224 -10.66 -19.62 -20.39
C GLN A 224 -11.42 -19.56 -21.73
N HIS A 225 -12.73 -19.27 -21.69
CA HIS A 225 -13.52 -19.06 -22.90
C HIS A 225 -13.09 -17.81 -23.68
N ILE A 226 -12.80 -16.69 -22.99
CA ILE A 226 -12.28 -15.47 -23.62
C ILE A 226 -10.95 -15.73 -24.33
N TRP A 227 -10.02 -16.48 -23.71
CA TRP A 227 -8.75 -16.86 -24.36
C TRP A 227 -8.96 -17.76 -25.58
N LYS A 228 -9.85 -18.75 -25.51
CA LYS A 228 -10.19 -19.64 -26.64
C LYS A 228 -10.84 -18.89 -27.82
N LEU A 229 -11.56 -17.80 -27.55
CA LEU A 229 -12.22 -16.97 -28.56
C LEU A 229 -11.32 -15.86 -29.12
N ALA A 230 -10.24 -15.51 -28.43
CA ALA A 230 -9.31 -14.48 -28.87
C ALA A 230 -8.44 -14.97 -30.03
N PRO A 231 -8.12 -14.13 -31.03
CA PRO A 231 -7.25 -14.50 -32.15
C PRO A 231 -5.76 -14.47 -31.77
N ILE A 232 -5.42 -14.89 -30.55
CA ILE A 232 -4.05 -14.99 -30.04
C ILE A 232 -3.90 -16.25 -29.18
N SER A 233 -2.73 -16.86 -29.26
CA SER A 233 -2.32 -17.95 -28.36
C SER A 233 -0.86 -17.72 -27.96
N TRP A 234 -0.55 -18.09 -26.71
CA TRP A 234 0.79 -18.05 -26.14
C TRP A 234 1.20 -19.47 -25.73
N GLU A 235 1.87 -20.17 -26.64
CA GLU A 235 2.46 -21.48 -26.38
C GLU A 235 3.44 -21.40 -25.20
N GLY A 236 3.46 -22.43 -24.35
CA GLY A 236 4.30 -22.48 -23.14
C GLY A 236 3.85 -21.58 -21.98
N LEU A 237 3.00 -20.56 -22.18
CA LEU A 237 2.54 -19.67 -21.10
C LEU A 237 1.32 -20.20 -20.31
N HIS A 238 0.73 -21.32 -20.75
CA HIS A 238 -0.45 -21.91 -20.10
C HIS A 238 -0.11 -22.54 -18.72
N SER A 239 1.13 -23.00 -18.53
CA SER A 239 1.64 -23.53 -17.25
C SER A 239 2.04 -22.44 -16.25
N GLU A 240 2.16 -21.18 -16.69
CA GLU A 240 2.67 -20.05 -15.90
C GLU A 240 1.54 -19.18 -15.32
N THR A 241 0.34 -19.75 -15.18
CA THR A 241 -0.89 -19.03 -14.79
C THR A 241 -1.12 -18.94 -13.28
N ASP A 242 -0.18 -19.46 -12.49
CA ASP A 242 -0.11 -19.45 -11.02
C ASP A 242 0.30 -18.07 -10.45
N SER A 243 0.96 -17.24 -11.26
CA SER A 243 1.33 -15.87 -10.90
C SER A 243 1.26 -14.95 -12.11
N PHE A 244 0.31 -14.01 -12.11
CA PHE A 244 0.20 -13.00 -13.17
C PHE A 244 1.51 -12.21 -13.39
N LYS A 245 2.29 -11.99 -12.32
CA LYS A 245 3.57 -11.30 -12.40
C LYS A 245 4.62 -12.16 -13.13
N HIS A 246 4.71 -13.45 -12.83
CA HIS A 246 5.64 -14.36 -13.50
C HIS A 246 5.25 -14.55 -14.97
N TRP A 247 3.96 -14.81 -15.22
CA TRP A 247 3.36 -14.87 -16.55
C TRP A 247 3.72 -13.67 -17.42
N TRP A 248 3.57 -12.45 -16.88
CA TRP A 248 3.87 -11.23 -17.61
C TRP A 248 5.37 -11.01 -17.85
N ILE A 249 6.24 -11.45 -16.94
CA ILE A 249 7.70 -11.46 -17.15
C ILE A 249 8.05 -12.40 -18.31
N LYS A 250 7.51 -13.63 -18.32
CA LYS A 250 7.71 -14.59 -19.44
C LYS A 250 7.18 -14.04 -20.76
N LEU A 251 5.98 -13.44 -20.77
CA LEU A 251 5.44 -12.74 -21.95
C LEU A 251 6.41 -11.63 -22.43
N CYS A 252 6.97 -10.86 -21.50
CA CYS A 252 7.94 -9.81 -21.80
C CYS A 252 9.34 -10.30 -22.16
N SER A 253 9.67 -11.59 -22.00
CA SER A 253 10.94 -12.18 -22.47
C SER A 253 10.86 -12.77 -23.88
N ILE A 254 9.66 -12.96 -24.46
CA ILE A 254 9.50 -13.37 -25.86
C ILE A 254 10.13 -12.32 -26.80
N ASN A 255 10.53 -12.70 -28.02
CA ASN A 255 11.15 -11.77 -28.98
C ASN A 255 10.32 -10.48 -29.23
N LYS A 256 10.97 -9.45 -29.76
CA LYS A 256 10.37 -8.13 -30.04
C LYS A 256 10.00 -7.94 -31.52
N SER A 257 9.65 -9.03 -32.22
CA SER A 257 9.13 -8.92 -33.59
C SER A 257 7.80 -8.14 -33.60
N LYS A 258 7.50 -7.44 -34.70
CA LYS A 258 6.27 -6.64 -34.83
C LYS A 258 5.01 -7.46 -34.52
N ILE A 259 4.94 -8.69 -35.03
CA ILE A 259 3.82 -9.62 -34.80
C ILE A 259 3.66 -9.94 -33.31
N VAL A 260 4.76 -10.20 -32.58
CA VAL A 260 4.70 -10.47 -31.14
C VAL A 260 4.32 -9.21 -30.37
N GLU A 261 4.87 -8.04 -30.69
CA GLU A 261 4.48 -6.77 -30.07
C GLU A 261 2.99 -6.46 -30.26
N ASP A 262 2.45 -6.68 -31.46
CA ASP A 262 1.01 -6.51 -31.75
C ASP A 262 0.15 -7.49 -30.93
N ARG A 263 0.58 -8.75 -30.79
CA ARG A 263 -0.08 -9.73 -29.89
C ARG A 263 0.01 -9.33 -28.42
N VAL A 264 1.14 -8.82 -27.92
CA VAL A 264 1.30 -8.34 -26.53
C VAL A 264 0.42 -7.11 -26.28
N GLN A 265 0.30 -6.20 -27.25
CA GLN A 265 -0.62 -5.06 -27.16
C GLN A 265 -2.07 -5.55 -27.06
N LEU A 266 -2.53 -6.43 -27.96
CA LEU A 266 -3.88 -7.00 -27.90
C LEU A 266 -4.15 -7.77 -26.59
N THR A 267 -3.13 -8.48 -26.07
CA THR A 267 -3.17 -9.12 -24.75
C THR A 267 -3.51 -8.11 -23.63
N CYS A 268 -2.94 -6.89 -23.68
CA CYS A 268 -3.29 -5.82 -22.73
C CYS A 268 -4.77 -5.40 -22.81
N TYR A 269 -5.32 -5.31 -24.02
CA TYR A 269 -6.73 -4.95 -24.23
C TYR A 269 -7.67 -6.06 -23.75
N LEU A 270 -7.33 -7.33 -23.95
CA LEU A 270 -8.12 -8.46 -23.43
C LEU A 270 -8.16 -8.46 -21.90
N LEU A 271 -7.00 -8.39 -21.24
CA LEU A 271 -6.91 -8.31 -19.76
C LEU A 271 -7.71 -7.11 -19.22
N TRP A 272 -7.62 -5.95 -19.88
CA TRP A 272 -8.41 -4.76 -19.52
C TRP A 272 -9.92 -4.98 -19.68
N TRP A 273 -10.36 -5.61 -20.76
CA TRP A 273 -11.78 -5.86 -21.00
C TRP A 273 -12.36 -6.97 -20.12
N MET A 274 -11.56 -7.96 -19.72
CA MET A 274 -11.94 -8.95 -18.70
C MET A 274 -12.20 -8.26 -17.36
N TRP A 275 -11.26 -7.40 -16.91
CA TRP A 275 -11.44 -6.55 -15.72
C TRP A 275 -12.67 -5.64 -15.81
N LYS A 276 -12.90 -5.04 -16.98
CA LYS A 276 -14.04 -4.15 -17.23
C LYS A 276 -15.37 -4.89 -17.18
N THR A 277 -15.48 -6.05 -17.83
CA THR A 277 -16.68 -6.90 -17.83
C THR A 277 -16.97 -7.42 -16.42
N ARG A 278 -15.94 -7.83 -15.66
CA ARG A 278 -16.07 -8.19 -14.23
C ARG A 278 -16.72 -7.06 -13.42
N ASN A 279 -16.22 -5.83 -13.58
CA ASN A 279 -16.72 -4.68 -12.82
C ASN A 279 -18.11 -4.21 -13.26
N LEU A 280 -18.45 -4.31 -14.54
CA LEU A 280 -19.81 -4.05 -15.03
C LEU A 280 -20.82 -5.00 -14.39
N TRP A 281 -20.46 -6.27 -14.22
CA TRP A 281 -21.29 -7.22 -13.49
C TRP A 281 -21.38 -6.87 -12.00
N VAL A 282 -20.24 -6.78 -11.31
CA VAL A 282 -20.21 -6.62 -9.84
C VAL A 282 -20.79 -5.29 -9.34
N PHE A 283 -20.64 -4.19 -10.08
CA PHE A 283 -21.07 -2.85 -9.62
C PHE A 283 -22.31 -2.29 -10.33
N GLN A 284 -22.70 -2.87 -11.48
CA GLN A 284 -23.84 -2.36 -12.28
C GLN A 284 -24.85 -3.45 -12.66
N ASN A 285 -24.59 -4.72 -12.30
CA ASN A 285 -25.38 -5.88 -12.69
C ASN A 285 -25.54 -6.04 -14.22
N VAL A 286 -24.59 -5.49 -15.00
CA VAL A 286 -24.61 -5.54 -16.47
C VAL A 286 -23.76 -6.72 -16.94
N TRP A 287 -24.42 -7.80 -17.33
CA TRP A 287 -23.75 -8.94 -17.96
C TRP A 287 -23.27 -8.60 -19.38
N ARG A 288 -22.07 -9.04 -19.74
CA ARG A 288 -21.59 -9.09 -21.12
C ARG A 288 -21.08 -10.49 -21.44
N SER A 289 -21.26 -10.95 -22.68
CA SER A 289 -20.73 -12.24 -23.13
C SER A 289 -19.20 -12.21 -23.31
N GLU A 290 -18.61 -13.40 -23.36
CA GLU A 290 -17.19 -13.63 -23.66
C GLU A 290 -16.87 -13.16 -25.08
N ILE A 291 -17.74 -13.49 -26.03
CA ILE A 291 -17.66 -13.06 -27.44
C ILE A 291 -17.65 -11.54 -27.55
N ASP A 292 -18.54 -10.83 -26.85
CA ASP A 292 -18.59 -9.37 -26.89
C ASP A 292 -17.38 -8.76 -26.20
N THR A 293 -16.90 -9.37 -25.12
CA THR A 293 -15.66 -8.94 -24.43
C THR A 293 -14.45 -9.03 -25.37
N VAL A 294 -14.31 -10.10 -26.16
CA VAL A 294 -13.27 -10.25 -27.19
C VAL A 294 -13.46 -9.26 -28.34
N ARG A 295 -14.69 -9.11 -28.87
CA ARG A 295 -15.01 -8.16 -29.95
C ARG A 295 -14.67 -6.72 -29.55
N LEU A 296 -15.03 -6.31 -28.34
CA LEU A 296 -14.78 -4.96 -27.81
C LEU A 296 -13.29 -4.72 -27.54
N ALA A 297 -12.55 -5.72 -27.07
CA ALA A 297 -11.09 -5.64 -26.94
C ALA A 297 -10.40 -5.46 -28.30
N LEU A 298 -10.80 -6.24 -29.31
CA LEU A 298 -10.30 -6.13 -30.68
C LEU A 298 -10.65 -4.78 -31.31
N ALA A 299 -11.86 -4.28 -31.11
CA ALA A 299 -12.30 -2.98 -31.62
C ALA A 299 -11.49 -1.83 -30.98
N GLU A 300 -11.35 -1.80 -29.65
CA GLU A 300 -10.61 -0.74 -28.95
C GLU A 300 -9.09 -0.79 -29.25
N TRP A 301 -8.54 -1.97 -29.54
CA TRP A 301 -7.16 -2.13 -30.00
C TRP A 301 -6.96 -1.62 -31.43
N ARG A 302 -7.83 -2.01 -32.37
CA ARG A 302 -7.77 -1.57 -33.78
C ARG A 302 -7.95 -0.06 -33.92
N GLU A 303 -8.92 0.51 -33.21
CA GLU A 303 -9.14 1.97 -33.10
C GLU A 303 -7.86 2.69 -32.64
N PHE A 304 -7.18 2.14 -31.62
CA PHE A 304 -5.92 2.71 -31.15
C PHE A 304 -4.80 2.60 -32.18
N GLN A 305 -4.70 1.46 -32.90
CA GLN A 305 -3.71 1.30 -33.97
C GLN A 305 -3.96 2.27 -35.14
N SER A 306 -5.21 2.46 -35.58
CA SER A 306 -5.53 3.42 -36.65
C SER A 306 -5.24 4.87 -36.29
N CYS A 307 -5.33 5.24 -35.01
CA CYS A 307 -4.98 6.59 -34.53
C CYS A 307 -3.49 6.76 -34.13
N SER A 308 -2.67 5.71 -34.33
CA SER A 308 -1.23 5.70 -33.97
C SER A 308 -0.30 5.50 -35.18
N LEU A 309 -0.87 5.58 -36.38
CA LEU A 309 -0.19 5.58 -37.68
C LEU A 309 -0.19 7.02 -38.22
#